data_AF-A0A7S1MHR0-F1
#
_entry.id   AF-A0A7S1MHR0-F1
#
_cell.length_a   1.000
_cell.length_b   1.000
_cell.length_c   1.000
_cell.angle_alpha   90.00
_cell.angle_beta   90.00
_cell.angle_gamma   90.00
#
_symmetry.space_group_name_H-M   'P 1'
#
loop_
_entity.id
_entity.type
_entity.pdbx_description
1 polymer ?
#
loop_
_entity_poly.entity_id
_entity_poly.type
_entity_poly.pdbx_seq_one_letter_code
_entity_poly.pdbx_strand_id
1 'polypeptide(L)'
;RYFRLLSFVLTVVAIVDLIIGMSIERSDGEAVPGFTGFNTTTLRNNVPPHWEDDIGFTTILAVLLPGATGILPGITLSGELRHAQKAIPRGIAYAWLMSFATYVLLAVCIAASFDNRTLRDVTAPLQDPARHYLYAPGEICA
;
A
#
# COMPACT_ATOMS: atom_id res chain seq x y z
N ARG A 1 -18.97 -7.77 16.35
CA ARG A 1 -17.77 -8.66 16.29
C ARG A 1 -17.50 -9.17 14.87
N TYR A 2 -18.48 -9.75 14.17
CA TYR A 2 -18.32 -10.24 12.78
C TYR A 2 -17.86 -9.18 11.77
N PHE A 3 -18.39 -7.95 11.85
CA PHE A 3 -17.99 -6.87 10.95
C PHE A 3 -16.48 -6.58 10.96
N ARG A 4 -15.83 -6.58 12.13
CA ARG A 4 -14.38 -6.30 12.24
C ARG A 4 -13.53 -7.40 11.60
N LEU A 5 -13.93 -8.66 11.78
CA LEU A 5 -13.25 -9.79 11.15
C LEU A 5 -13.47 -9.77 9.64
N LEU A 6 -14.68 -9.45 9.19
CA LEU A 6 -15.01 -9.33 7.77
C LEU A 6 -14.16 -8.25 7.10
N SER A 7 -14.12 -7.03 7.66
CA SER A 7 -13.29 -5.95 7.11
C SER A 7 -11.82 -6.33 7.04
N PHE A 8 -11.29 -7.01 8.07
CA PHE A 8 -9.92 -7.49 8.06
C PHE A 8 -9.66 -8.52 6.95
N VAL A 9 -10.55 -9.50 6.77
CA VAL A 9 -10.43 -10.50 5.70
C VAL A 9 -10.50 -9.84 4.33
N LEU A 10 -11.41 -8.89 4.13
CA LEU A 10 -11.52 -8.15 2.87
C LEU A 10 -10.25 -7.35 2.57
N THR A 11 -9.62 -6.72 3.57
CA THR A 11 -8.34 -6.04 3.38
C THR A 11 -7.22 -7.01 2.98
N VAL A 12 -7.15 -8.19 3.59
CA VAL A 12 -6.15 -9.21 3.20
C VAL A 12 -6.39 -9.67 1.77
N VAL A 13 -7.65 -9.92 1.38
CA VAL A 13 -8.01 -10.28 0.00
C VAL A 13 -7.60 -9.18 -0.98
N ALA A 14 -7.89 -7.91 -0.67
CA ALA A 14 -7.50 -6.77 -1.51
C ALA A 14 -5.98 -6.64 -1.66
N ILE A 15 -5.20 -6.88 -0.59
CA ILE A 15 -3.72 -6.86 -0.68
C ILE A 15 -3.22 -8.00 -1.58
N VAL A 16 -3.80 -9.18 -1.49
CA VAL A 16 -3.42 -10.32 -2.35
C VAL A 16 -3.77 -10.04 -3.80
N ASP A 17 -4.97 -9.53 -4.04
CA ASP A 17 -5.46 -9.14 -5.36
C ASP A 17 -4.57 -8.08 -6.02
N LEU A 18 -4.13 -7.07 -5.24
CA LEU A 18 -3.14 -6.08 -5.67
C LEU A 18 -1.83 -6.73 -6.16
N ILE A 19 -1.29 -7.68 -5.38
CA ILE A 19 -0.03 -8.37 -5.70
C ILE A 19 -0.18 -9.23 -6.97
N ILE A 20 -1.32 -9.91 -7.11
CA ILE A 20 -1.64 -10.72 -8.29
C ILE A 20 -1.82 -9.82 -9.51
N GLY A 21 -2.55 -8.71 -9.39
CA GLY A 21 -2.76 -7.74 -10.47
C GLY A 21 -1.46 -7.12 -10.99
N MET A 22 -0.49 -6.88 -10.13
CA MET A 22 0.85 -6.43 -10.54
C MET A 22 1.70 -7.51 -11.24
N SER A 23 1.31 -8.79 -11.10
CA SER A 23 2.04 -9.94 -11.69
C SER A 23 1.55 -10.30 -13.10
N ILE A 24 0.36 -9.82 -13.49
CA ILE A 24 -0.28 -10.19 -14.75
C ILE A 24 -0.18 -9.00 -15.71
N GLU A 25 0.38 -9.24 -16.89
CA GLU A 25 0.40 -8.26 -17.98
C GLU A 25 -0.98 -8.19 -18.66
N ARG A 26 -1.40 -6.99 -19.04
CA ARG A 26 -2.74 -6.74 -19.58
C ARG A 26 -2.90 -7.38 -20.96
N SER A 27 -4.00 -8.11 -21.17
CA SER A 27 -4.23 -8.92 -22.38
C SER A 27 -4.82 -8.15 -23.57
N ASP A 28 -5.23 -6.89 -23.39
CA ASP A 28 -5.91 -6.07 -24.41
C ASP A 28 -4.94 -5.32 -25.34
N GLY A 29 -3.62 -5.50 -25.15
CA GLY A 29 -2.59 -4.93 -26.02
C GLY A 29 -2.32 -3.44 -25.79
N GLU A 30 -3.02 -2.80 -24.86
CA GLU A 30 -2.71 -1.43 -24.43
C GLU A 30 -1.64 -1.47 -23.34
N ALA A 31 -0.41 -1.14 -23.73
CA ALA A 31 0.71 -1.03 -22.79
C ALA A 31 0.45 0.11 -21.81
N VAL A 32 0.50 -0.21 -20.52
CA VAL A 32 0.30 0.78 -19.48
C VAL A 32 1.57 1.62 -19.37
N PRO A 33 1.46 2.97 -19.42
CA PRO A 33 2.60 3.84 -19.27
C PRO A 33 3.38 3.56 -17.98
N GLY A 34 4.65 3.18 -18.12
CA GLY A 34 5.56 2.98 -16.99
C GLY A 34 5.42 1.67 -16.24
N PHE A 35 4.49 0.78 -16.60
CA PHE A 35 4.44 -0.58 -16.05
C PHE A 35 5.52 -1.43 -16.72
N THR A 36 6.43 -1.98 -15.91
CA THR A 36 7.53 -2.83 -16.39
C THR A 36 7.38 -4.30 -15.98
N GLY A 37 6.29 -4.63 -15.26
CA GLY A 37 6.19 -5.87 -14.50
C GLY A 37 7.24 -5.97 -13.40
N PHE A 38 7.28 -7.08 -12.66
CA PHE A 38 8.26 -7.32 -11.59
C PHE A 38 9.68 -7.41 -12.16
N ASN A 39 10.40 -6.27 -12.15
CA ASN A 39 11.75 -6.20 -12.67
C ASN A 39 12.75 -5.69 -11.60
N THR A 40 13.80 -6.48 -11.38
CA THR A 40 14.87 -6.15 -10.44
C THR A 40 15.69 -4.93 -10.86
N THR A 41 15.77 -4.62 -12.15
CA THR A 41 16.46 -3.41 -12.64
C THR A 41 15.65 -2.16 -12.32
N THR A 42 14.33 -2.21 -12.52
CA THR A 42 13.40 -1.13 -12.15
C THR A 42 13.45 -0.87 -10.64
N LEU A 43 13.42 -1.95 -9.83
CA LEU A 43 13.54 -1.84 -8.38
C LEU A 43 14.83 -1.14 -7.96
N ARG A 44 15.98 -1.53 -8.51
CA ARG A 44 17.28 -0.90 -8.18
C ARG A 44 17.32 0.57 -8.54
N ASN A 45 16.69 0.97 -9.64
CA ASN A 45 16.60 2.37 -10.04
C ASN A 45 15.67 3.19 -9.12
N ASN A 46 14.71 2.54 -8.47
CA ASN A 46 13.75 3.18 -7.54
C ASN A 46 14.24 3.29 -6.09
N VAL A 47 15.24 2.50 -5.68
CA VAL A 47 15.83 2.54 -4.33
C VAL A 47 16.45 3.91 -3.95
N PRO A 48 17.27 4.56 -4.79
CA PRO A 48 17.85 5.84 -4.39
C PRO A 48 16.75 6.91 -4.25
N PRO A 49 16.81 7.73 -3.19
CA PRO A 49 15.86 8.81 -3.02
C PRO A 49 16.11 9.86 -4.11
N HIS A 50 15.03 10.32 -4.70
CA HIS A 50 15.09 11.37 -5.69
C HIS A 50 14.21 12.53 -5.24
N TRP A 51 14.83 13.46 -4.55
CA TRP A 51 14.16 14.62 -3.99
C TRP A 51 13.80 15.61 -5.10
N GLU A 52 12.59 16.15 -5.03
CA GLU A 52 12.19 17.34 -5.77
C GLU A 52 12.41 18.56 -4.89
N ASP A 53 12.65 19.72 -5.50
CA ASP A 53 13.02 20.94 -4.78
C ASP A 53 11.98 21.37 -3.73
N ASP A 54 10.71 21.02 -3.94
CA ASP A 54 9.58 21.34 -3.06
C ASP A 54 9.19 20.22 -2.07
N ILE A 55 9.77 19.01 -2.19
CA ILE A 55 9.40 17.84 -1.38
C ILE A 55 10.60 17.38 -0.56
N GLY A 56 10.61 17.77 0.73
CA GLY A 56 11.60 17.32 1.71
C GLY A 56 11.14 16.15 2.58
N PHE A 57 12.07 15.62 3.39
CA PHE A 57 11.80 14.54 4.34
C PHE A 57 10.65 14.84 5.31
N THR A 58 10.56 16.08 5.81
CA THR A 58 9.49 16.51 6.73
C THR A 58 8.11 16.46 6.08
N THR A 59 8.01 16.79 4.79
CA THR A 59 6.77 16.71 4.02
C THR A 59 6.30 15.27 3.89
N ILE A 60 7.21 14.35 3.55
CA ILE A 60 6.89 12.92 3.45
C ILE A 60 6.47 12.37 4.83
N LEU A 61 7.19 12.75 5.89
CA LEU A 61 6.84 12.36 7.26
C LEU A 61 5.43 12.85 7.64
N ALA A 62 5.08 14.09 7.30
CA ALA A 62 3.75 14.64 7.58
C ALA A 62 2.62 13.84 6.90
N VAL A 63 2.87 13.30 5.70
CA VAL A 63 1.90 12.45 4.97
C VAL A 63 1.83 11.03 5.56
N LEU A 64 2.94 10.48 6.04
CA LEU A 64 2.99 9.12 6.60
C LEU A 64 2.48 9.03 8.04
N LEU A 65 2.60 10.11 8.82
CA LEU A 65 2.22 10.15 10.23
C LEU A 65 0.76 9.73 10.49
N PRO A 66 -0.26 10.23 9.76
CA PRO A 66 -1.64 9.78 9.92
C PRO A 66 -1.81 8.26 9.79
N GLY A 67 -1.10 7.63 8.85
CA GLY A 67 -1.16 6.18 8.63
C GLY A 67 -0.66 5.35 9.81
N ALA A 68 0.24 5.91 10.63
CA ALA A 68 0.79 5.24 11.81
C ALA A 68 -0.07 5.41 13.08
N THR A 69 -1.01 6.37 13.10
CA THR A 69 -1.75 6.79 14.31
C THR A 69 -2.97 5.93 14.69
N GLY A 70 -3.22 4.82 13.99
CA GLY A 70 -4.42 3.99 14.13
C GLY A 70 -4.54 3.10 15.38
N ILE A 71 -3.71 3.29 16.41
CA ILE A 71 -3.65 2.41 17.60
C ILE A 71 -4.80 2.68 18.59
N LEU A 72 -5.32 3.91 18.63
CA LEU A 72 -6.27 4.38 19.64
C LEU A 72 -7.60 3.59 19.69
N PRO A 73 -8.25 3.21 18.57
CA PRO A 73 -9.48 2.42 18.60
C PRO A 73 -9.29 1.03 19.23
N GLY A 74 -8.08 0.47 19.18
CA GLY A 74 -7.76 -0.83 19.77
C GLY A 74 -7.71 -0.80 21.31
N ILE A 75 -7.31 0.33 21.89
CA ILE A 75 -7.22 0.51 23.35
C ILE A 75 -8.62 0.69 23.95
N THR A 76 -9.53 1.41 23.29
CA THR A 76 -10.90 1.61 23.79
C THR A 76 -11.68 0.30 23.97
N LEU A 77 -11.30 -0.76 23.26
CA LEU A 77 -11.92 -2.09 23.32
C LEU A 77 -11.23 -3.04 24.28
N SER A 78 -10.15 -2.60 24.94
CA SER A 78 -9.33 -3.44 25.81
C SER A 78 -10.02 -3.82 27.13
N GLY A 79 -11.16 -3.20 27.45
CA GLY A 79 -11.95 -3.49 28.66
C GLY A 79 -12.55 -4.90 28.72
N GLU A 80 -12.68 -5.60 27.58
CA GLU A 80 -13.17 -6.98 27.50
C GLU A 80 -12.06 -8.05 27.65
N LEU A 81 -10.81 -7.64 27.91
CA LEU A 81 -9.67 -8.56 27.95
C LEU A 81 -9.52 -9.22 29.33
N ARG A 82 -9.47 -10.55 29.36
CA ARG A 82 -9.20 -11.35 30.58
C ARG A 82 -7.90 -10.93 31.30
N HIS A 83 -6.88 -10.50 30.54
CA HIS A 83 -5.57 -10.04 31.06
C HIS A 83 -5.06 -8.78 30.33
N ALA A 84 -5.76 -7.66 30.49
CA ALA A 84 -5.47 -6.40 29.78
C ALA A 84 -4.00 -5.93 29.89
N GLN A 85 -3.37 -6.01 31.07
CA GLN A 85 -2.00 -5.51 31.29
C GLN A 85 -0.92 -6.19 30.42
N LYS A 86 -1.13 -7.45 30.04
CA LYS A 86 -0.19 -8.19 29.16
C LYS A 86 -0.67 -8.23 27.72
N ALA A 87 -1.98 -8.26 27.50
CA ALA A 87 -2.57 -8.39 26.17
C ALA A 87 -2.46 -7.11 25.33
N ILE A 88 -2.62 -5.93 25.95
CA ILE A 88 -2.52 -4.64 25.24
C ILE A 88 -1.12 -4.41 24.64
N PRO A 89 -0.01 -4.44 25.41
CA PRO A 89 1.31 -4.13 24.85
C PRO A 89 1.75 -5.14 23.78
N ARG A 90 1.39 -6.41 23.94
CA ARG A 90 1.68 -7.45 22.94
C ARG A 90 0.85 -7.24 21.66
N GLY A 91 -0.44 -6.95 21.81
CA GLY A 91 -1.33 -6.69 20.68
C GLY A 91 -0.86 -5.51 19.83
N ILE A 92 -0.46 -4.40 20.47
CA ILE A 92 0.07 -3.22 19.78
C ILE A 92 1.38 -3.55 19.05
N ALA A 93 2.31 -4.27 19.69
CA ALA A 93 3.57 -4.64 19.06
C ALA A 93 3.38 -5.51 17.80
N TYR A 94 2.51 -6.53 17.87
CA TYR A 94 2.21 -7.36 16.71
C TYR A 94 1.46 -6.59 15.62
N ALA A 95 0.50 -5.74 15.98
CA ALA A 95 -0.23 -4.92 15.02
C ALA A 95 0.71 -3.96 14.28
N TRP A 96 1.59 -3.27 15.00
CA TRP A 96 2.56 -2.34 14.41
C TRP A 96 3.55 -3.05 13.48
N LEU A 97 4.10 -4.19 13.90
CA LEU A 97 5.00 -4.99 13.07
C LEU A 97 4.32 -5.49 11.79
N MET A 98 3.07 -5.97 11.89
CA MET A 98 2.31 -6.41 10.72
C MET A 98 2.03 -5.26 9.75
N SER A 99 1.57 -4.11 10.25
CA SER A 99 1.32 -2.93 9.40
C SER A 99 2.59 -2.43 8.72
N PHE A 100 3.70 -2.38 9.46
CA PHE A 100 5.00 -1.98 8.91
C PHE A 100 5.46 -2.96 7.81
N ALA A 101 5.37 -4.27 8.06
CA ALA A 101 5.73 -5.29 7.09
C ALA A 101 4.88 -5.19 5.81
N THR A 102 3.56 -4.98 5.95
CA THR A 102 2.66 -4.79 4.80
C THR A 102 3.03 -3.55 4.00
N TYR A 103 3.30 -2.41 4.65
CA TYR A 103 3.71 -1.19 3.92
C TYR A 103 5.03 -1.37 3.16
N VAL A 104 6.02 -2.02 3.78
CA VAL A 104 7.29 -2.32 3.12
C VAL A 104 7.09 -3.26 1.93
N LEU A 105 6.30 -4.32 2.11
CA LEU A 105 5.99 -5.27 1.04
C LEU A 105 5.36 -4.56 -0.16
N LEU A 106 4.32 -3.75 0.08
CA LEU A 106 3.63 -3.02 -0.98
C LEU A 106 4.53 -2.00 -1.68
N ALA A 107 5.34 -1.26 -0.91
CA ALA A 107 6.30 -0.31 -1.47
C ALA A 107 7.32 -0.99 -2.38
N VAL A 108 7.85 -2.16 -1.98
CA VAL A 108 8.78 -2.94 -2.80
C VAL A 108 8.09 -3.48 -4.05
N CYS A 109 6.86 -3.98 -3.95
CA CYS A 109 6.12 -4.45 -5.12
C CYS A 109 5.89 -3.32 -6.13
N ILE A 110 5.39 -2.17 -5.69
CA ILE A 110 5.15 -1.01 -6.56
C ILE A 110 6.46 -0.51 -7.18
N ALA A 111 7.53 -0.41 -6.39
CA ALA A 111 8.84 -0.01 -6.87
C ALA A 111 9.47 -1.01 -7.86
N ALA A 112 9.10 -2.29 -7.80
CA ALA A 112 9.55 -3.27 -8.77
C ALA A 112 8.71 -3.26 -10.05
N SER A 113 7.44 -2.85 -9.97
CA SER A 113 6.46 -2.92 -11.06
C SER A 113 6.38 -1.65 -11.92
N PHE A 114 6.71 -0.48 -11.39
CA PHE A 114 6.58 0.80 -12.09
C PHE A 114 7.90 1.58 -12.18
N ASP A 115 8.13 2.22 -13.33
CA ASP A 115 9.27 3.12 -13.51
C ASP A 115 9.16 4.36 -12.63
N ASN A 116 10.32 4.87 -12.22
CA ASN A 116 10.45 5.99 -11.31
C ASN A 116 9.73 7.25 -11.80
N ARG A 117 9.76 7.51 -13.12
CA ARG A 117 9.14 8.71 -13.72
C ARG A 117 7.63 8.69 -13.55
N THR A 118 7.01 7.53 -13.77
CA THR A 118 5.56 7.35 -13.62
C THR A 118 5.12 7.42 -12.17
N LEU A 119 5.94 6.94 -11.22
CA LEU A 119 5.62 7.03 -9.79
C LEU A 119 5.64 8.47 -9.25
N ARG A 120 6.39 9.36 -9.89
CA ARG A 120 6.44 10.79 -9.52
C ARG A 120 5.40 11.63 -10.22
N ASP A 121 4.99 11.24 -11.43
CA ASP A 121 4.00 11.98 -12.18
C ASP A 121 2.61 11.80 -11.54
N VAL A 122 2.25 12.74 -10.66
CA VAL A 122 0.96 12.85 -9.96
C VAL A 122 -0.22 12.83 -10.94
N THR A 123 0.03 13.17 -12.20
CA THR A 123 -0.97 13.37 -13.25
C THR A 123 -1.27 12.13 -14.12
N ALA A 124 -0.43 11.08 -14.11
CA ALA A 124 -0.50 10.06 -15.16
C ALA A 124 -1.55 8.93 -14.98
N PRO A 125 -1.96 8.51 -13.76
CA PRO A 125 -3.03 7.51 -13.62
C PRO A 125 -4.21 7.86 -12.68
N LEU A 126 -4.14 8.95 -11.89
CA LEU A 126 -5.08 9.19 -10.77
C LEU A 126 -5.99 10.43 -10.90
N GLN A 127 -5.81 11.28 -11.92
CA GLN A 127 -6.49 12.58 -12.01
C GLN A 127 -7.38 12.79 -13.24
N ASP A 128 -7.55 11.79 -14.13
CA ASP A 128 -8.47 11.92 -15.27
C ASP A 128 -9.80 11.19 -15.02
N PRO A 129 -10.84 11.86 -14.48
CA PRO A 129 -12.17 11.27 -14.30
C PRO A 129 -12.91 11.01 -15.63
N ALA A 130 -12.37 11.44 -16.78
CA ALA A 130 -13.00 11.27 -18.09
C ALA A 130 -12.48 10.05 -18.87
N ARG A 131 -11.41 9.39 -18.41
CA ARG A 131 -10.92 8.13 -19.00
C ARG A 131 -11.18 6.98 -18.04
N HIS A 132 -11.87 5.96 -18.53
CA HIS A 132 -12.11 4.66 -17.87
C HIS A 132 -10.80 3.87 -17.67
N TYR A 133 -9.84 4.41 -16.93
CA TYR A 133 -8.70 3.66 -16.43
C TYR A 133 -8.56 3.97 -14.95
N LEU A 134 -9.58 3.51 -14.21
CA LEU A 134 -9.42 3.23 -12.80
C LEU A 134 -8.36 2.13 -12.74
N TYR A 135 -7.11 2.55 -12.59
CA TYR A 135 -5.98 1.66 -12.35
C TYR A 135 -6.16 1.11 -10.93
N ALA A 136 -7.11 0.19 -10.78
CA ALA A 136 -7.18 -0.69 -9.65
C ALA A 136 -6.18 -1.81 -9.95
N PRO A 137 -4.99 -1.80 -9.33
CA PRO A 137 -4.31 -3.07 -9.08
C PRO A 137 -5.31 -4.00 -8.40
N GLY A 138 -5.97 -4.87 -9.17
CA GLY A 138 -7.08 -5.69 -8.69
C GLY A 138 -8.38 -5.73 -9.50
N GLU A 139 -8.50 -5.06 -10.65
CA GLU A 139 -9.59 -5.41 -11.57
C GLU A 139 -9.29 -6.79 -12.15
N ILE A 140 -9.92 -7.82 -11.58
CA ILE A 140 -10.01 -9.17 -12.12
C ILE A 140 -10.40 -9.00 -13.58
N CYS A 141 -9.51 -9.42 -14.49
CA CYS A 141 -9.72 -9.37 -15.93
C CYS A 141 -11.17 -9.69 -16.29
N ALA A 142 -11.91 -8.67 -16.72
CA ALA A 142 -13.18 -8.79 -17.41
C ALA A 142 -13.08 -7.96 -18.69
#